data_AF-A0A0F8FI28-F1
#
_entry.id   AF-A0A0F8FI28-F1
#
_cell.length_a   1.000
_cell.length_b   1.000
_cell.length_c   1.000
_cell.angle_alpha   90.00
_cell.angle_beta   90.00
_cell.angle_gamma   90.00
#
_symmetry.space_group_name_H-M   'P 1'
#
loop_
_entity.id
_entity.type
_entity.pdbx_description
1 polymer ?
#
loop_
_entity_poly.entity_id
_entity_poly.type
_entity_poly.pdbx_seq_one_letter_code
_entity_poly.pdbx_strand_id
1 'polypeptide(L)'
;MKENVKLGFTYSALALSLGISEDTLYSWIRKGRDEQQQPYVSFYAALKEAEAELLAECLQQLKLSMKMGNVESAKFMLERRFNNMGYGKSSQVDVKAQNLNMNATVPMSQEQTEAMRADILSKLTPKERIY
;
A
#
# COMPACT_ATOMS: atom_id res chain seq x y z
N MET A 1 -27.37 -10.78 -10.02
CA MET A 1 -26.46 -10.23 -8.98
C MET A 1 -25.77 -11.35 -8.22
N LYS A 2 -26.45 -12.13 -7.35
CA LYS A 2 -25.80 -13.19 -6.52
C LYS A 2 -24.95 -14.16 -7.34
N GLU A 3 -25.47 -14.65 -8.47
CA GLU A 3 -24.71 -15.55 -9.35
C GLU A 3 -23.40 -14.94 -9.85
N ASN A 4 -23.43 -13.68 -10.30
CA ASN A 4 -22.23 -12.98 -10.80
C ASN A 4 -21.22 -12.75 -9.67
N VAL A 5 -21.67 -12.51 -8.43
CA VAL A 5 -20.78 -12.44 -7.26
C VAL A 5 -20.09 -13.77 -7.04
N LYS A 6 -20.83 -14.89 -7.13
CA LYS A 6 -20.27 -16.25 -7.00
C LYS A 6 -19.29 -16.61 -8.10
N LEU A 7 -19.43 -16.04 -9.28
CA LEU A 7 -18.44 -16.19 -10.35
C LEU A 7 -17.17 -15.36 -10.12
N GLY A 8 -17.11 -14.55 -9.06
CA GLY A 8 -15.93 -13.75 -8.71
C GLY A 8 -15.85 -12.41 -9.45
N PHE A 9 -16.99 -11.84 -9.85
CA PHE A 9 -17.01 -10.52 -10.49
C PHE A 9 -16.45 -9.46 -9.55
N THR A 10 -15.60 -8.58 -10.09
CA THR A 10 -15.23 -7.32 -9.42
C THR A 10 -16.46 -6.41 -9.31
N TYR A 11 -16.44 -5.43 -8.42
CA TYR A 11 -17.55 -4.48 -8.30
C TYR A 11 -17.81 -3.70 -9.60
N SER A 12 -16.76 -3.34 -10.35
CA SER A 12 -16.88 -2.75 -11.69
C SER A 12 -17.61 -3.66 -12.68
N ALA A 13 -17.24 -4.95 -12.76
CA ALA A 13 -17.89 -5.93 -13.63
C ALA A 13 -19.32 -6.23 -13.16
N LEU A 14 -19.57 -6.24 -11.85
CA LEU A 14 -20.89 -6.43 -11.28
C LEU A 14 -21.81 -5.25 -11.61
N ALA A 15 -21.32 -4.01 -11.46
CA ALA A 15 -22.05 -2.81 -11.86
C ALA A 15 -22.40 -2.83 -13.35
N LEU A 16 -21.42 -3.17 -14.20
CA LEU A 16 -21.63 -3.36 -15.64
C LEU A 16 -22.71 -4.41 -15.93
N SER A 17 -22.68 -5.55 -15.24
CA SER A 17 -23.68 -6.62 -15.42
C SER A 17 -25.09 -6.23 -14.98
N LEU A 18 -25.22 -5.23 -14.10
CA LEU A 18 -26.48 -4.66 -13.65
C LEU A 18 -26.92 -3.45 -14.46
N GLY A 19 -26.11 -3.00 -15.42
CA GLY A 19 -26.38 -1.82 -16.23
C GLY A 19 -26.32 -0.50 -15.45
N ILE A 20 -25.57 -0.44 -14.35
CA ILE A 20 -25.39 0.75 -13.52
C ILE A 20 -23.95 1.20 -13.51
N SER A 21 -23.70 2.46 -13.15
CA SER A 21 -22.33 2.92 -12.90
C SER A 21 -21.76 2.29 -11.62
N GLU A 22 -20.44 2.15 -11.57
CA GLU A 22 -19.75 1.64 -10.39
C GLU A 22 -19.97 2.54 -9.16
N ASP A 23 -20.01 3.87 -9.35
CA ASP A 23 -20.35 4.83 -8.29
C ASP A 23 -21.75 4.60 -7.70
N THR A 24 -22.71 4.20 -8.55
CA THR A 24 -24.07 3.87 -8.10
C THR A 24 -24.06 2.64 -7.21
N LEU A 25 -23.30 1.60 -7.60
CA LEU A 25 -23.13 0.40 -6.79
C LEU A 25 -22.49 0.73 -5.44
N TYR A 26 -21.42 1.52 -5.42
CA TYR A 26 -20.78 1.96 -4.17
C TYR A 26 -21.72 2.80 -3.30
N SER A 27 -22.52 3.68 -3.90
CA SER A 27 -23.55 4.43 -3.19
C SER A 27 -24.56 3.51 -2.50
N TRP A 28 -25.03 2.47 -3.19
CA TRP A 28 -25.96 1.49 -2.62
C TRP A 28 -25.31 0.70 -1.47
N ILE A 29 -24.07 0.28 -1.63
CA ILE A 29 -23.31 -0.40 -0.57
C ILE A 29 -23.17 0.51 0.65
N ARG A 30 -22.81 1.78 0.48
CA ARG A 30 -22.69 2.76 1.57
C ARG A 30 -24.02 2.97 2.28
N LYS A 31 -25.11 3.16 1.53
CA LYS A 31 -26.47 3.31 2.09
C LYS A 31 -26.91 2.10 2.91
N GLY A 32 -26.53 0.90 2.49
CA GLY A 32 -26.83 -0.33 3.22
C GLY A 32 -25.95 -0.56 4.45
N ARG A 33 -24.63 -0.36 4.32
CA ARG A 33 -23.64 -0.63 5.38
C ARG A 33 -23.63 0.43 6.47
N ASP A 34 -23.62 1.70 6.08
CA ASP A 34 -23.34 2.82 6.98
C ASP A 34 -24.61 3.57 7.35
N GLU A 35 -25.46 3.88 6.37
CA GLU A 35 -26.68 4.68 6.57
C GLU A 35 -27.89 3.82 7.00
N GLN A 36 -27.76 2.50 6.98
CA GLN A 36 -28.79 1.51 7.34
C GLN A 36 -30.16 1.74 6.67
N GLN A 37 -30.14 2.24 5.43
CA GLN A 37 -31.34 2.62 4.70
C GLN A 37 -31.91 1.42 3.92
N GLN A 38 -33.20 1.12 4.08
CA GLN A 38 -33.90 0.16 3.23
C GLN A 38 -34.22 0.76 1.84
N PRO A 39 -34.16 -0.01 0.74
CA PRO A 39 -33.91 -1.45 0.65
C PRO A 39 -32.40 -1.84 0.60
N TYR A 40 -31.50 -0.86 0.73
CA TYR A 40 -30.06 -1.07 0.52
C TYR A 40 -29.40 -1.97 1.58
N VAL A 41 -29.95 -2.01 2.80
CA VAL A 41 -29.51 -2.97 3.84
C VAL A 41 -29.70 -4.40 3.35
N SER A 42 -30.88 -4.74 2.85
CA SER A 42 -31.18 -6.08 2.32
C SER A 42 -30.31 -6.40 1.11
N PHE A 43 -30.07 -5.43 0.23
CA PHE A 43 -29.13 -5.58 -0.87
C PHE A 43 -27.70 -5.87 -0.39
N TYR A 44 -27.20 -5.11 0.58
CA TYR A 44 -25.86 -5.27 1.13
C TYR A 44 -25.68 -6.62 1.85
N ALA A 45 -26.67 -7.04 2.63
CA ALA A 45 -26.67 -8.35 3.27
C ALA A 45 -26.61 -9.49 2.24
N ALA A 46 -27.45 -9.41 1.19
CA ALA A 46 -27.47 -10.39 0.11
C ALA A 46 -26.14 -10.42 -0.69
N LEU A 47 -25.49 -9.27 -0.86
CA LEU A 47 -24.17 -9.18 -1.48
C LEU A 47 -23.11 -9.87 -0.62
N LYS A 48 -23.08 -9.58 0.69
CA LYS A 48 -22.11 -10.18 1.63
C LYS A 48 -22.29 -11.69 1.80
N GLU A 49 -23.53 -12.15 1.80
CA GLU A 49 -23.86 -13.58 1.79
C GLU A 49 -23.24 -14.27 0.57
N ALA A 50 -23.46 -13.72 -0.64
CA ALA A 50 -22.92 -14.31 -1.86
C ALA A 50 -21.37 -14.29 -1.89
N GLU A 51 -20.73 -13.23 -1.37
CA GLU A 51 -19.26 -13.18 -1.24
C GLU A 51 -18.73 -14.22 -0.24
N ALA A 52 -19.44 -14.45 0.86
CA ALA A 52 -19.08 -15.47 1.84
C ALA A 52 -19.21 -16.90 1.26
N GLU A 53 -20.25 -17.14 0.46
CA GLU A 53 -20.44 -18.40 -0.27
C GLU A 53 -19.29 -18.64 -1.27
N LEU A 54 -18.93 -17.64 -2.08
CA LEU A 54 -17.77 -17.73 -2.97
C LEU A 54 -16.48 -18.03 -2.21
N LEU A 55 -16.24 -17.33 -1.10
CA LEU A 55 -15.05 -17.57 -0.27
C LEU A 55 -15.00 -19.02 0.22
N ALA A 56 -16.14 -19.56 0.65
CA ALA A 56 -16.24 -20.95 1.11
C ALA A 56 -15.93 -21.94 -0.03
N GLU A 57 -16.50 -21.73 -1.23
CA GLU A 57 -16.24 -22.54 -2.41
C GLU A 57 -14.76 -22.51 -2.82
N CYS A 58 -14.14 -21.33 -2.88
CA CYS A 58 -12.72 -21.18 -3.14
C CYS A 58 -11.85 -21.97 -2.14
N LEU A 59 -12.17 -21.90 -0.85
CA LEU A 59 -11.45 -22.64 0.18
C LEU A 59 -11.68 -24.15 0.11
N GLN A 60 -12.86 -24.61 -0.32
CA GLN A 60 -13.13 -26.03 -0.58
C GLN A 60 -12.30 -26.54 -1.76
N GLN A 61 -12.25 -25.79 -2.86
CA GLN A 61 -11.41 -26.14 -4.02
C GLN A 61 -9.92 -26.14 -3.66
N LEU A 62 -9.47 -25.17 -2.86
CA LEU A 62 -8.11 -25.14 -2.35
C LEU A 62 -7.78 -26.38 -1.50
N LYS A 63 -8.71 -26.81 -0.63
CA LYS A 63 -8.59 -28.06 0.13
C LYS A 63 -8.54 -29.30 -0.76
N LEU A 64 -9.33 -29.34 -1.82
CA LEU A 64 -9.30 -30.42 -2.79
C LEU A 64 -7.94 -30.47 -3.52
N SER A 65 -7.45 -29.32 -3.98
CA SER A 65 -6.12 -29.17 -4.60
C SER A 65 -4.99 -29.71 -3.71
N MET A 66 -5.02 -29.41 -2.40
CA MET A 66 -4.08 -29.98 -1.44
C MET A 66 -4.16 -31.51 -1.36
N LYS A 67 -5.37 -32.08 -1.32
CA LYS A 67 -5.57 -33.54 -1.31
C LYS A 67 -5.06 -34.22 -2.58
N MET A 68 -5.13 -33.52 -3.71
CA MET A 68 -4.60 -33.99 -5.00
C MET A 68 -3.08 -33.81 -5.13
N GLY A 69 -2.39 -33.33 -4.08
CA GLY A 69 -0.93 -33.25 -4.03
C GLY A 69 -0.35 -31.90 -4.44
N ASN A 70 -1.16 -30.85 -4.61
CA ASN A 70 -0.63 -29.51 -4.87
C ASN A 70 -0.03 -28.90 -3.60
N VAL A 71 1.29 -28.94 -3.51
CA VAL A 71 2.07 -28.46 -2.35
C VAL A 71 1.97 -26.94 -2.18
N GLU A 72 1.88 -26.16 -3.26
CA GLU A 72 1.75 -24.70 -3.19
C GLU A 72 0.43 -24.27 -2.51
N SER A 73 -0.65 -25.03 -2.73
CA SER A 73 -1.94 -24.80 -2.04
C SER A 73 -1.81 -25.02 -0.53
N ALA A 74 -1.03 -26.03 -0.11
CA ALA A 74 -0.77 -26.31 1.30
C ALA A 74 0.14 -25.25 1.92
N LYS A 75 1.19 -24.85 1.21
CA LYS A 75 2.08 -23.76 1.61
C LYS A 75 1.32 -22.44 1.82
N PHE A 76 0.46 -22.07 0.86
CA PHE A 76 -0.38 -20.87 0.99
C PHE A 76 -1.23 -20.89 2.27
N MET A 77 -1.85 -22.03 2.58
CA MET A 77 -2.66 -22.18 3.80
C MET A 77 -1.81 -22.07 5.08
N LEU A 78 -0.64 -22.70 5.10
CA LEU A 78 0.29 -22.65 6.22
C LEU A 78 0.80 -21.24 6.48
N GLU A 79 1.26 -20.54 5.43
CA GLU A 79 1.74 -19.17 5.50
C GLU A 79 0.66 -18.20 6.03
N ARG A 80 -0.60 -18.37 5.62
CA ARG A 80 -1.69 -17.45 6.00
C ARG A 80 -2.31 -17.75 7.36
N ARG A 81 -2.47 -19.02 7.74
CA ARG A 81 -3.17 -19.41 8.98
C ARG A 81 -2.23 -19.66 10.15
N PHE A 82 -1.01 -20.12 9.88
CA PHE A 82 -0.05 -20.52 10.92
C PHE A 82 1.26 -19.70 10.84
N ASN A 83 1.17 -18.47 10.31
CA ASN A 83 2.31 -17.54 10.23
C ASN A 83 3.10 -17.45 11.55
N ASN A 84 2.39 -17.28 12.66
CA ASN A 84 2.97 -17.12 14.00
C ASN A 84 3.69 -18.37 14.54
N MET A 85 3.53 -19.52 13.89
CA MET A 85 4.20 -20.78 14.25
C MET A 85 5.48 -21.02 13.42
N GLY A 86 5.97 -20.00 12.70
CA GLY A 86 7.20 -20.09 11.90
C GLY A 86 6.98 -20.50 10.45
N TYR A 87 5.73 -20.65 10.00
CA TYR A 87 5.41 -20.90 8.58
C TYR A 87 5.35 -19.61 7.74
N GLY A 88 5.54 -18.45 8.36
CA GLY A 88 5.62 -17.17 7.66
C GLY A 88 6.88 -17.01 6.81
N LYS A 89 6.83 -16.06 5.88
CA LYS A 89 8.03 -15.63 5.15
C LYS A 89 8.89 -14.76 6.06
N SER A 90 10.11 -15.18 6.36
CA SER A 90 11.13 -14.32 6.93
C SER A 90 12.05 -13.80 5.83
N SER A 91 12.47 -12.54 5.93
CA SER A 91 13.49 -11.98 5.05
C SER A 91 14.43 -11.14 5.90
N GLN A 92 15.70 -11.49 5.90
CA GLN A 92 16.74 -10.73 6.56
C GLN A 92 17.24 -9.68 5.56
N VAL A 93 16.93 -8.41 5.83
CA VAL A 93 17.42 -7.30 5.02
C VAL A 93 18.69 -6.77 5.68
N ASP A 94 19.85 -7.05 5.08
CA ASP A 94 21.12 -6.46 5.49
C ASP A 94 21.24 -5.04 4.94
N VAL A 95 20.82 -4.05 5.73
CA VAL A 95 20.87 -2.64 5.35
C VAL A 95 22.29 -2.12 5.58
N LYS A 96 23.13 -2.19 4.55
CA LYS A 96 24.41 -1.47 4.53
C LYS A 96 24.17 0.00 4.17
N ALA A 97 23.89 0.81 5.18
CA ALA A 97 23.83 2.26 5.03
C ALA A 97 25.24 2.82 4.78
N GLN A 98 25.56 3.17 3.52
CA GLN A 98 26.73 4.00 3.22
C GLN A 98 26.42 5.44 3.63
N ASN A 99 26.89 5.84 4.82
CA ASN A 99 26.97 7.25 5.19
C ASN A 99 28.15 7.89 4.44
N LEU A 100 27.89 8.46 3.26
CA LEU A 100 28.86 9.31 2.58
C LEU A 100 28.89 10.67 3.30
N ASN A 101 29.84 10.84 4.21
CA ASN A 101 30.12 12.14 4.82
C ASN A 101 30.86 12.98 3.75
N MET A 102 30.12 13.75 2.95
CA MET A 102 30.69 14.61 1.91
C MET A 102 31.41 15.80 2.56
N ASN A 103 32.71 15.67 2.77
CA ASN A 103 33.53 16.82 3.14
C ASN A 103 33.95 17.53 1.85
N ALA A 104 33.25 18.62 1.51
CA ALA A 104 33.56 19.44 0.34
C ALA A 104 34.81 20.29 0.62
N THR A 105 36.00 19.75 0.36
CA THR A 105 37.21 20.57 0.24
C THR A 105 37.22 21.20 -1.15
N VAL A 106 36.85 22.48 -1.24
CA VAL A 106 36.95 23.24 -2.49
C VAL A 106 38.42 23.56 -2.74
N PRO A 107 39.03 23.11 -3.86
CA PRO A 107 40.41 23.48 -4.18
C PRO A 107 40.42 24.93 -4.67
N MET A 108 40.63 25.86 -3.75
CA MET A 108 40.87 27.27 -4.09
C MET A 108 42.38 27.52 -4.22
N SER A 109 42.76 28.31 -5.22
CA SER A 109 44.12 28.87 -5.29
C SER A 109 44.38 29.76 -4.07
N GLN A 110 45.63 29.84 -3.61
CA GLN A 110 46.03 30.72 -2.49
C GLN A 110 45.60 32.17 -2.75
N GLU A 111 45.73 32.63 -4.00
CA GLU A 111 45.35 33.96 -4.44
C GLU A 111 43.84 34.23 -4.29
N GLN A 112 43.00 33.23 -4.62
CA GLN A 112 41.54 33.34 -4.46
C GLN A 112 41.13 33.31 -2.98
N THR A 113 41.89 32.60 -2.15
CA THR A 113 41.65 32.51 -0.70
C THR A 113 41.99 33.82 0.01
N GLU A 114 43.08 34.47 -0.41
CA GLU A 114 43.50 35.77 0.11
C GLU A 114 42.56 36.89 -0.35
N ALA A 115 42.11 36.88 -1.60
CA ALA A 115 41.10 37.82 -2.09
C ALA A 115 39.79 37.72 -1.28
N MET A 116 39.35 36.49 -0.98
CA MET A 116 38.15 36.24 -0.19
C MET A 116 38.35 36.65 1.29
N ARG A 117 39.53 36.43 1.87
CA ARG A 117 39.87 36.95 3.21
C ARG A 117 39.85 38.48 3.26
N ALA A 118 40.42 39.15 2.26
CA ALA A 118 40.47 40.60 2.20
C ALA A 118 39.07 41.21 2.10
N ASP A 119 38.18 40.62 1.29
CA ASP A 119 36.77 41.04 1.18
C ASP A 119 36.03 40.87 2.51
N ILE A 120 36.21 39.73 3.19
CA ILE A 120 35.61 39.48 4.51
C ILE A 120 36.13 40.48 5.55
N LEU A 121 37.44 40.75 5.60
CA LEU A 121 38.02 41.73 6.50
C LEU A 121 37.46 43.13 6.26
N SER A 122 37.30 43.54 5.00
CA SER A 122 36.76 44.87 4.66
C SER A 122 35.31 45.07 5.14
N LYS A 123 34.52 43.98 5.18
CA LYS A 123 33.14 43.97 5.67
C LYS A 123 33.05 43.93 7.20
N LEU A 124 34.11 43.46 7.86
CA LEU A 124 34.20 43.37 9.32
C LEU A 124 34.91 44.58 9.94
N THR A 125 35.66 45.36 9.17
CA THR A 125 36.24 46.61 9.66
C THR A 125 35.14 47.65 9.91
N PRO A 126 35.01 48.18 11.14
CA PRO A 126 34.00 49.20 11.45
C PRO A 126 34.24 50.46 10.63
N LYS A 127 33.20 51.01 9.99
CA LYS A 127 33.28 52.34 9.36
C LYS A 127 33.57 53.38 10.45
N GLU A 128 34.65 54.15 10.28
CA GLU A 128 34.98 55.24 11.20
C GLU A 128 33.77 56.17 11.37
N ARG A 129 33.30 56.31 12.61
CA ARG A 129 32.29 57.32 12.95
C ARG A 129 32.97 58.68 12.89
N ILE A 130 32.70 59.42 11.83
CA ILE A 130 33.02 60.84 11.76
C ILE A 130 32.13 61.53 12.81
N TYR A 131 32.77 62.15 13.81
CA TYR A 131 32.12 62.98 14.83
C TYR A 131 31.52 64.26 14.22
#